data_AF-A0A0K2ZIQ8-F1
#
_entry.id   AF-A0A0K2ZIQ8-F1
#
_cell.length_a   1.000
_cell.length_b   1.000
_cell.length_c   1.000
_cell.angle_alpha   90.00
_cell.angle_beta   90.00
_cell.angle_gamma   90.00
#
_symmetry.space_group_name_H-M   'P 1'
#
loop_
_entity.id
_entity.type
_entity.pdbx_description
1 polymer ?
#
loop_
_entity_poly.entity_id
_entity_poly.type
_entity_poly.pdbx_seq_one_letter_code
_entity_poly.pdbx_strand_id
1 'polypeptide(L)'
;MLDETLAYVRQRKAFGRHLIDHQNTRFVLADAASRLAMLRSFLDQCLDAHMHGRLQATTAAMAKLNATEIQGQMLDALLQLHGGYGYSSEYGIGRAWADARALRIFGGTSEILRDIIGRAL
;
A
#
# COMPACT_ATOMS: atom_id res chain seq x y z
N MET A 1 3.02 0.47 -8.67
CA MET A 1 2.67 1.83 -8.19
C MET A 1 3.80 2.62 -7.54
N LEU A 2 4.52 2.14 -6.50
CA LEU A 2 5.60 2.97 -5.90
C LEU A 2 6.69 3.34 -6.92
N ASP A 3 7.19 2.36 -7.68
CA ASP A 3 8.21 2.58 -8.72
C ASP A 3 7.71 3.49 -9.85
N GLU A 4 6.45 3.31 -10.27
CA GLU A 4 5.81 4.16 -11.28
C GLU A 4 5.69 5.61 -10.79
N THR A 5 5.28 5.83 -9.54
CA THR A 5 5.23 7.17 -8.94
C THR A 5 6.62 7.77 -8.81
N LEU A 6 7.62 6.98 -8.44
CA LEU A 6 9.02 7.43 -8.40
C LEU A 6 9.49 7.89 -9.78
N ALA A 7 9.17 7.13 -10.84
CA ALA A 7 9.47 7.52 -12.21
C ALA A 7 8.75 8.83 -12.59
N TYR A 8 7.47 8.94 -12.27
CA TYR A 8 6.68 10.16 -12.52
C TYR A 8 7.29 11.39 -11.84
N VAL A 9 7.57 11.33 -10.54
CA VAL A 9 8.08 12.51 -9.80
C VAL A 9 9.52 12.88 -10.18
N ARG A 10 10.29 11.96 -10.76
CA ARG A 10 11.61 12.24 -11.34
C ARG A 10 11.50 12.97 -12.68
N GLN A 11 10.41 12.80 -13.42
CA GLN A 11 10.21 13.45 -14.71
C GLN A 11 9.42 14.76 -14.58
N ARG A 12 8.38 14.78 -13.76
CA ARG A 12 7.48 15.93 -13.58
C ARG A 12 8.20 17.10 -12.93
N LYS A 13 8.15 18.27 -13.58
CA LYS A 13 8.62 19.54 -13.02
C LYS A 13 7.45 20.38 -12.52
N ALA A 14 7.64 20.98 -11.35
CA ALA A 14 6.75 22.00 -10.79
C ALA A 14 7.57 22.95 -9.93
N PHE A 15 7.22 24.24 -9.96
CA PHE A 15 7.95 25.29 -9.23
C PHE A 15 9.45 25.31 -9.56
N GLY A 16 9.80 25.14 -10.84
CA GLY A 16 11.18 25.26 -11.34
C GLY A 16 12.11 24.04 -11.12
N ARG A 17 11.65 22.98 -10.44
CA ARG A 17 12.44 21.76 -10.19
C ARG A 17 11.61 20.49 -10.33
N HIS A 18 12.23 19.32 -10.31
CA HIS A 18 11.49 18.06 -10.35
C HIS A 18 10.71 17.86 -9.06
N LEU A 19 9.59 17.14 -9.10
CA LEU A 19 8.81 16.86 -7.90
C LEU A 19 9.65 16.12 -6.84
N ILE A 20 10.51 15.19 -7.25
CA ILE A 20 11.44 14.48 -6.36
C ILE A 20 12.41 15.40 -5.60
N ASP A 21 12.66 16.62 -6.10
CA ASP A 21 13.56 17.60 -5.47
C ASP A 21 12.90 18.30 -4.26
N HIS A 22 11.57 18.20 -4.13
CA HIS A 22 10.87 18.72 -2.96
C HIS A 22 10.88 17.71 -1.80
N GLN A 23 11.18 18.20 -0.59
CA GLN A 23 11.35 17.36 0.59
C GLN A 23 10.08 16.58 0.95
N ASN A 24 8.91 17.22 0.87
CA ASN A 24 7.61 16.59 1.12
C ASN A 24 7.37 15.37 0.22
N THR A 25 7.74 15.44 -1.07
CA THR A 25 7.65 14.30 -1.99
C THR A 25 8.55 13.15 -1.55
N ARG A 26 9.79 13.45 -1.13
CA ARG A 26 10.70 12.42 -0.61
C ARG A 26 10.20 11.78 0.68
N PHE A 27 9.56 12.54 1.56
CA PHE A 27 8.97 12.00 2.79
C PHE A 27 7.86 10.99 2.49
N VAL A 28 6.92 11.33 1.61
CA VAL A 28 5.87 10.40 1.20
C VAL A 28 6.44 9.11 0.59
N LEU A 29 7.46 9.23 -0.27
CA LEU A 29 8.10 8.07 -0.87
C LEU A 29 8.88 7.23 0.15
N ALA A 30 9.56 7.86 1.11
CA ALA A 30 10.29 7.17 2.17
C ALA A 30 9.34 6.39 3.10
N ASP A 31 8.21 6.98 3.49
CA ASP A 31 7.19 6.32 4.30
C ASP A 31 6.57 5.13 3.56
N ALA A 32 6.25 5.32 2.27
CA ALA A 32 5.73 4.25 1.41
C ALA A 32 6.72 3.09 1.27
N ALA A 33 7.98 3.39 0.99
CA ALA A 33 9.04 2.38 0.85
C ALA A 33 9.26 1.61 2.18
N SER A 34 9.28 2.32 3.30
CA SER A 34 9.49 1.72 4.63
C SER A 34 8.35 0.77 5.00
N ARG A 35 7.10 1.20 4.79
CA ARG A 35 5.91 0.37 5.07
C ARG A 35 5.85 -0.85 4.15
N LEU A 36 6.21 -0.69 2.87
CA LEU A 36 6.27 -1.79 1.91
C LEU A 36 7.33 -2.82 2.31
N ALA A 37 8.52 -2.38 2.74
CA ALA A 37 9.58 -3.27 3.20
C ALA A 37 9.16 -4.09 4.42
N MET A 38 8.55 -3.44 5.42
CA MET A 38 7.99 -4.12 6.60
C MET A 38 6.93 -5.16 6.21
N LEU A 39 5.97 -4.75 5.36
CA LEU A 39 4.89 -5.63 4.93
C LEU A 39 5.41 -6.83 4.14
N ARG A 40 6.41 -6.62 3.27
CA ARG A 40 7.04 -7.69 2.50
C ARG A 40 7.67 -8.74 3.42
N SER A 41 8.45 -8.31 4.41
CA SER A 41 9.06 -9.23 5.38
C SER A 41 8.01 -10.04 6.14
N PHE A 42 6.90 -9.42 6.56
CA PHE A 42 5.83 -10.14 7.26
C PHE A 42 5.08 -11.13 6.34
N LEU A 43 4.82 -10.73 5.10
CA LEU A 43 4.18 -11.61 4.11
C LEU A 43 5.09 -12.79 3.75
N ASP A 44 6.40 -12.59 3.61
CA ASP A 44 7.36 -13.65 3.31
C ASP A 44 7.38 -14.70 4.45
N GLN A 45 7.31 -14.26 5.72
CA GLN A 45 7.14 -15.16 6.87
C GLN A 45 5.82 -15.93 6.84
N CYS A 46 4.72 -15.25 6.47
CA CYS A 46 3.41 -15.89 6.35
C CYS A 46 3.39 -16.93 5.22
N LEU A 47 4.05 -16.64 4.10
CA LEU A 47 4.21 -17.56 2.97
C LEU A 47 5.03 -18.78 3.38
N ASP A 48 6.17 -18.59 4.04
CA ASP A 48 6.97 -19.72 4.56
C ASP A 48 6.13 -20.60 5.50
N ALA A 49 5.43 -19.99 6.45
CA ALA A 49 4.56 -20.73 7.36
C ALA A 49 3.44 -21.48 6.61
N HIS A 50 2.86 -20.87 5.58
CA HIS A 50 1.81 -21.49 4.77
C HIS A 50 2.34 -22.71 4.01
N MET A 51 3.50 -22.57 3.36
CA MET A 51 4.15 -23.65 2.61
C MET A 51 4.49 -24.85 3.49
N HIS A 52 4.75 -24.62 4.78
CA HIS A 52 4.99 -25.68 5.76
C HIS A 52 3.73 -26.13 6.53
N GLY A 53 2.54 -25.64 6.17
CA GLY A 53 1.28 -25.99 6.86
C GLY A 53 1.19 -25.46 8.30
N ARG A 54 1.99 -24.46 8.66
CA ARG A 54 2.09 -23.86 10.01
C ARG A 54 1.41 -22.49 10.12
N LEU A 55 0.84 -21.96 9.03
CA LEU A 55 0.19 -20.63 9.07
C LEU A 55 -1.11 -20.70 9.87
N GLN A 56 -1.16 -19.94 10.97
CA GLN A 56 -2.36 -19.82 11.79
C GLN A 56 -3.37 -18.85 11.15
N ALA A 57 -4.66 -19.11 11.36
CA ALA A 57 -5.73 -18.24 10.85
C ALA A 57 -5.63 -16.80 11.39
N THR A 58 -5.17 -16.64 12.64
CA THR A 58 -4.93 -15.36 13.29
C THR A 58 -3.82 -14.57 12.60
N THR A 59 -2.68 -15.21 12.32
CA THR A 59 -1.57 -14.61 11.57
C THR A 59 -1.98 -14.27 10.13
N ALA A 60 -2.74 -15.14 9.47
CA ALA A 60 -3.28 -14.86 8.14
C ALA A 60 -4.22 -13.63 8.14
N ALA A 61 -5.05 -13.50 9.17
CA ALA A 61 -5.91 -12.32 9.36
C ALA A 61 -5.10 -11.04 9.57
N MET A 62 -4.03 -11.09 10.38
CA MET A 62 -3.10 -9.97 10.56
C MET A 62 -2.44 -9.57 9.24
N ALA A 63 -1.98 -10.54 8.45
CA ALA A 63 -1.35 -10.31 7.16
C ALA A 63 -2.28 -9.57 6.21
N LYS A 64 -3.51 -10.08 6.03
CA LYS A 64 -4.49 -9.44 5.15
C LYS A 64 -4.90 -8.05 5.63
N LEU A 65 -5.16 -7.90 6.93
CA LEU A 65 -5.58 -6.62 7.50
C LEU A 65 -4.53 -5.55 7.25
N ASN A 66 -3.27 -5.83 7.61
CA ASN A 66 -2.18 -4.87 7.44
C ASN A 66 -1.90 -4.61 5.97
N ALA A 67 -1.88 -5.64 5.12
CA ALA A 67 -1.60 -5.48 3.70
C ALA A 67 -2.60 -4.53 3.02
N THR A 68 -3.89 -4.72 3.26
CA THR A 68 -4.95 -3.97 2.58
C THR A 68 -5.12 -2.55 3.12
N GLU A 69 -4.94 -2.34 4.43
CA GLU A 69 -4.97 -0.99 5.02
C GLU A 69 -3.74 -0.17 4.59
N ILE A 70 -2.53 -0.75 4.63
CA ILE A 70 -1.31 -0.08 4.18
C ILE A 70 -1.38 0.23 2.68
N GLN A 71 -1.86 -0.71 1.87
CA GLN A 71 -2.04 -0.50 0.42
C GLN A 71 -2.97 0.70 0.15
N GLY A 72 -4.13 0.76 0.82
CA GLY A 72 -5.06 1.88 0.67
C GLY A 72 -4.43 3.23 1.02
N GLN A 73 -3.78 3.32 2.18
CA GLN A 73 -3.11 4.55 2.64
C GLN A 73 -1.98 4.97 1.71
N MET A 74 -1.16 4.02 1.27
CA MET A 74 -0.02 4.29 0.40
C MET A 74 -0.50 4.75 -0.99
N LEU A 75 -1.50 4.09 -1.58
CA LEU A 75 -2.01 4.48 -2.89
C LEU A 75 -2.66 5.86 -2.89
N ASP A 76 -3.34 6.22 -1.80
CA ASP A 76 -3.91 7.56 -1.62
C ASP A 76 -2.82 8.64 -1.61
N ALA A 77 -1.77 8.43 -0.80
CA ALA A 77 -0.63 9.35 -0.73
C ALA A 77 0.14 9.43 -2.07
N LEU A 78 0.31 8.30 -2.76
CA LEU A 78 0.96 8.28 -4.07
C LEU A 78 0.11 8.97 -5.14
N LEU A 79 -1.21 8.78 -5.15
CA LEU A 79 -2.13 9.48 -6.05
C LEU A 79 -1.99 11.00 -5.90
N GLN A 80 -1.90 11.49 -4.66
CA GLN A 80 -1.72 12.90 -4.37
C GLN A 80 -0.45 13.50 -5.01
N LEU A 81 0.63 12.71 -5.14
CA LEU A 81 1.87 13.14 -5.84
C LEU A 81 1.69 13.29 -7.35
N HIS A 82 0.73 12.58 -7.95
CA HIS A 82 0.39 12.72 -9.37
C HIS A 82 -0.48 13.96 -9.63
N GLY A 83 -1.11 14.53 -8.59
CA GLY A 83 -2.02 15.66 -8.72
C GLY A 83 -3.23 15.32 -9.58
N GLY A 84 -3.71 16.27 -10.41
CA GLY A 84 -4.86 16.05 -11.28
C GLY A 84 -4.70 14.88 -12.27
N TYR A 85 -3.48 14.61 -12.72
CA TYR A 85 -3.18 13.44 -13.57
C TYR A 85 -3.38 12.11 -12.85
N GLY A 86 -3.27 12.08 -11.52
CA GLY A 86 -3.54 10.88 -10.74
C GLY A 86 -5.02 10.50 -10.73
N TYR A 87 -5.91 11.45 -11.03
CA TYR A 87 -7.35 11.24 -11.13
C TYR A 87 -7.81 10.98 -12.58
N SER A 88 -6.93 11.20 -13.57
CA SER A 88 -7.20 10.84 -14.96
C SER A 88 -6.92 9.36 -15.21
N SER A 89 -7.41 8.83 -16.33
CA SER A 89 -7.16 7.45 -16.76
C SER A 89 -5.79 7.25 -17.43
N GLU A 90 -4.99 8.30 -17.59
CA GLU A 90 -3.69 8.25 -18.26
C GLU A 90 -2.63 7.53 -17.40
N TYR A 91 -2.76 7.61 -16.08
CA TYR A 91 -1.88 6.94 -15.12
C TYR A 91 -2.64 5.87 -14.35
N GLY A 92 -2.01 4.72 -14.13
CA GLY A 92 -2.63 3.58 -13.45
C GLY A 92 -2.99 3.82 -11.97
N ILE A 93 -2.50 4.91 -11.35
CA ILE A 93 -2.62 5.16 -9.91
C ILE A 93 -4.07 5.38 -9.46
N GLY A 94 -4.88 6.10 -10.25
CA GLY A 94 -6.29 6.33 -9.93
C GLY A 94 -7.10 5.04 -9.89
N ARG A 95 -6.87 4.17 -10.88
CA ARG A 95 -7.48 2.83 -10.92
C ARG A 95 -6.99 1.96 -9.76
N ALA A 96 -5.69 1.92 -9.51
CA ALA A 96 -5.13 1.14 -8.41
C ALA A 96 -5.71 1.55 -7.05
N TRP A 97 -5.85 2.86 -6.80
CA TRP A 97 -6.48 3.40 -5.59
C TRP A 97 -7.94 2.96 -5.45
N ALA A 98 -8.72 3.04 -6.53
CA ALA A 98 -10.11 2.61 -6.54
C ALA A 98 -10.24 1.10 -6.27
N ASP A 99 -9.44 0.28 -6.96
CA ASP A 99 -9.43 -1.17 -6.81
C ASP A 99 -9.04 -1.60 -5.38
N ALA A 100 -8.09 -0.90 -4.75
CA ALA A 100 -7.66 -1.19 -3.39
C ALA A 100 -8.76 -1.01 -2.34
N ARG A 101 -9.79 -0.20 -2.60
CA ARG A 101 -10.92 -0.05 -1.67
C ARG A 101 -11.67 -1.36 -1.45
N ALA A 102 -11.80 -2.17 -2.49
CA ALA A 102 -12.52 -3.44 -2.47
C ALA A 102 -11.83 -4.49 -1.58
N LEU A 103 -10.51 -4.45 -1.49
CA LEU A 103 -9.72 -5.45 -0.75
C LEU A 103 -9.93 -5.38 0.77
N ARG A 104 -10.39 -4.24 1.28
CA ARG A 104 -10.81 -4.05 2.69
C ARG A 104 -12.22 -4.58 2.98
N ILE A 105 -12.93 -5.07 1.96
CA ILE A 105 -14.32 -5.54 2.02
C ILE A 105 -14.38 -7.03 1.71
N PHE A 106 -13.83 -7.45 0.58
CA PHE A 106 -13.97 -8.82 0.07
C PHE A 106 -13.07 -9.81 0.79
N GLY A 107 -13.51 -11.07 0.94
CA GLY A 107 -12.77 -12.11 1.65
C GLY A 107 -12.60 -11.83 3.15
N GLY A 108 -13.56 -11.13 3.77
CA GLY A 108 -13.57 -10.69 5.17
C GLY A 108 -13.25 -9.20 5.31
N THR A 109 -14.16 -8.40 5.87
CA THR A 109 -13.91 -6.97 6.06
C THR A 109 -12.78 -6.73 7.06
N SER A 110 -12.18 -5.53 7.06
CA SER A 110 -11.19 -5.16 8.08
C SER A 110 -11.70 -5.41 9.52
N GLU A 111 -12.99 -5.19 9.78
CA GLU A 111 -13.63 -5.42 11.09
C GLU A 111 -13.68 -6.90 11.44
N ILE A 112 -14.02 -7.78 10.48
CA ILE A 112 -14.00 -9.23 10.69
C ILE A 112 -12.59 -9.72 10.98
N LEU A 113 -11.58 -9.19 10.28
CA LEU A 113 -10.18 -9.55 10.55
C LEU A 113 -9.75 -9.08 11.94
N ARG A 114 -10.16 -7.89 12.38
CA ARG A 114 -9.92 -7.39 13.74
C ARG A 114 -10.62 -8.25 14.80
N ASP A 115 -11.84 -8.71 14.55
CA ASP A 115 -12.55 -9.63 15.45
C ASP A 115 -11.82 -10.99 15.58
N ILE A 116 -11.36 -11.58 14.47
CA ILE A 116 -10.56 -12.81 14.48
C ILE A 116 -9.29 -12.64 15.32
N ILE A 117 -8.57 -11.54 15.12
CA ILE A 117 -7.35 -11.23 15.87
C ILE A 117 -7.68 -11.02 17.36
N GLY A 118 -8.72 -10.23 17.65
CA GLY A 118 -9.12 -9.89 19.02
C GLY A 118 -9.57 -11.08 19.84
N ARG A 119 -10.26 -12.06 19.24
CA ARG A 119 -10.68 -13.31 19.91
C ARG A 119 -9.52 -14.24 20.28
N ALA A 120 -8.35 -14.02 19.70
CA ALA A 120 -7.16 -14.85 19.93
C ALA A 120 -6.17 -14.23 20.94
N LEU A 121 -6.49 -13.05 21.48
CA LEU A 121 -5.78 -12.41 22.60
C LEU A 121 -6.39 -12.88 23.93
#